data_AF-A0A2M8NGM5-F1
#
_entry.id   AF-A0A2M8NGM5-F1
#
_cell.length_a   1.000
_cell.length_b   1.000
_cell.length_c   1.000
_cell.angle_alpha   90.00
_cell.angle_beta   90.00
_cell.angle_gamma   90.00
#
_symmetry.space_group_name_H-M   'P 1'
#
loop_
_entity.id
_entity.type
_entity.pdbx_description
1 polymer ?
#
loop_
_entity_poly.entity_id
_entity_poly.type
_entity_poly.pdbx_seq_one_letter_code
_entity_poly.pdbx_strand_id
1 'polypeptide(L)'
;PALAVALALAGGLLIVAPRPRGIVRVIAAAALGVYILYILAAVFFGFNLSGVLVGLDQEVFRARLTSASPVEALESALTLSLPLIYIALIAIIALWQPWTRLGVYARALRSNAAPLMVALIALALWEALIIVFSIQEFLLPRPSVIGGRLMELYPRLISAGWNTFQNAFWGFAIGSGLGILAGFASARFAGFSRALLPLAIAINAVPIIALAPIMNRWFGELNPASKIAIVVLMTFFPAMVSTIKGLTSVDTLS
;
A
#
# COMPACT_ATOMS: atom_id res chain seq x y z
N PRO A 1 -4.55 9.32 6.86
CA PRO A 1 -4.26 8.12 6.02
C PRO A 1 -2.78 8.05 5.62
N ALA A 2 -2.23 9.11 5.00
CA ALA A 2 -0.80 9.21 4.66
C ALA A 2 0.12 9.23 5.90
N LEU A 3 -0.34 9.80 7.03
CA LEU A 3 0.37 9.84 8.32
C LEU A 3 0.59 8.44 8.94
N ALA A 4 -0.46 7.62 8.95
CA ALA A 4 -0.39 6.26 9.45
C ALA A 4 0.51 5.39 8.56
N VAL A 5 0.55 5.68 7.25
CA VAL A 5 1.46 5.03 6.31
C VAL A 5 2.90 5.50 6.51
N ALA A 6 3.14 6.80 6.65
CA ALA A 6 4.48 7.34 6.86
C ALA A 6 5.08 6.89 8.20
N LEU A 7 4.29 6.89 9.28
CA LEU A 7 4.72 6.41 10.60
C LEU A 7 4.81 4.87 10.66
N ALA A 8 3.92 4.13 10.00
CA ALA A 8 4.03 2.66 9.92
C ALA A 8 5.19 2.22 9.01
N LEU A 9 5.49 2.97 7.94
CA LEU A 9 6.66 2.74 7.10
C LEU A 9 7.95 3.10 7.84
N ALA A 10 8.00 4.25 8.53
CA ALA A 10 9.16 4.66 9.31
C ALA A 10 9.43 3.71 10.50
N GLY A 11 8.38 3.31 11.23
CA GLY A 11 8.46 2.34 12.33
C GLY A 11 8.78 0.92 11.86
N GLY A 12 8.17 0.47 10.76
CA GLY A 12 8.43 -0.83 10.15
C GLY A 12 9.86 -0.96 9.59
N LEU A 13 10.39 0.12 9.00
CA LEU A 13 11.79 0.20 8.56
C LEU A 13 12.78 0.16 9.74
N LEU A 14 12.45 0.73 10.90
CA LEU A 14 13.32 0.71 12.08
C LEU A 14 13.35 -0.64 12.81
N ILE A 15 12.24 -1.39 12.81
CA ILE A 15 12.12 -2.69 13.51
C ILE A 15 12.68 -3.85 12.67
N VAL A 16 12.59 -3.75 11.34
CA VAL A 16 13.01 -4.83 10.41
C VAL A 16 14.36 -4.54 9.75
N ALA A 17 14.89 -3.32 9.82
CA ALA A 17 16.18 -3.02 9.19
C ALA A 17 17.32 -3.82 9.87
N PRO A 18 18.05 -4.66 9.11
CA PRO A 18 19.29 -5.24 9.62
C PRO A 18 20.21 -4.11 10.08
N ARG A 19 20.92 -4.29 11.22
CA ARG A 19 21.90 -3.32 11.73
C ARG A 19 22.68 -2.72 10.56
N PRO A 20 22.67 -1.39 10.36
CA PRO A 20 23.26 -0.78 9.19
C PRO A 20 24.75 -1.12 9.14
N ARG A 21 25.12 -2.11 8.32
CA ARG A 21 26.52 -2.45 8.05
C ARG A 21 27.02 -1.49 6.96
N GLY A 22 28.02 -0.68 7.30
CA GLY A 22 28.65 0.30 6.41
C GLY A 22 28.32 1.75 6.79
N ILE A 23 29.35 2.62 6.72
CA ILE A 23 29.32 4.04 7.13
C ILE A 23 28.15 4.80 6.48
N VAL A 24 27.88 4.57 5.20
CA VAL A 24 26.79 5.24 4.46
C VAL A 24 25.41 4.95 5.06
N ARG A 25 25.14 3.71 5.49
CA ARG A 25 23.83 3.35 6.09
C ARG A 25 23.67 3.91 7.49
N VAL A 26 24.76 3.99 8.26
CA VAL A 26 24.75 4.59 9.61
C VAL A 26 24.45 6.09 9.50
N ILE A 27 25.14 6.79 8.60
CA ILE A 27 24.91 8.22 8.35
C ILE A 27 23.47 8.46 7.84
N ALA A 28 22.99 7.64 6.90
CA ALA A 28 21.63 7.76 6.39
C ALA A 28 20.56 7.50 7.46
N ALA A 29 20.72 6.46 8.27
CA ALA A 29 19.80 6.16 9.37
C ALA A 29 19.81 7.28 10.44
N ALA A 30 20.99 7.82 10.76
CA ALA A 30 21.12 8.96 11.67
C ALA A 30 20.43 10.21 11.12
N ALA A 31 20.66 10.56 9.84
CA ALA A 31 20.02 11.70 9.18
C ALA A 31 18.49 11.56 9.15
N LEU A 32 17.96 10.37 8.86
CA LEU A 32 16.53 10.10 8.88
C LEU A 32 15.96 10.18 10.30
N GLY A 33 16.68 9.66 11.31
CA GLY A 33 16.30 9.77 12.71
C GLY A 33 16.24 11.22 13.19
N VAL A 34 17.25 12.03 12.86
CA VAL A 34 17.29 13.47 13.16
C VAL A 34 16.11 14.20 12.49
N TYR A 35 15.80 13.86 11.24
CA TYR A 35 14.65 14.45 10.53
C TYR A 35 13.32 14.11 11.20
N ILE A 36 13.10 12.85 11.59
CA ILE A 36 11.89 12.42 12.28
C ILE A 36 11.75 13.17 13.62
N LEU A 37 12.82 13.22 14.42
CA LEU A 37 12.83 13.96 15.69
C LEU A 37 12.53 15.45 15.49
N TYR A 38 13.10 16.05 14.44
CA TYR A 38 12.84 17.43 14.09
C TYR A 38 11.36 17.69 13.75
N ILE A 39 10.71 16.83 12.94
CA ILE A 39 9.28 17.00 12.62
C ILE A 39 8.43 16.86 13.88
N LEU A 40 8.72 15.84 14.70
CA LEU A 40 7.98 15.61 15.94
C LEU A 40 8.11 16.81 16.89
N ALA A 41 9.31 17.36 17.04
CA ALA A 41 9.54 18.57 17.81
C ALA A 41 8.80 19.78 17.20
N ALA A 42 8.84 19.95 15.88
CA ALA A 42 8.18 21.06 15.21
C ALA A 42 6.66 21.05 15.38
N VAL A 43 6.04 19.86 15.33
CA VAL A 43 4.62 19.67 15.59
C VAL A 43 4.30 19.88 17.07
N PHE A 44 5.08 19.27 17.98
CA PHE A 44 4.84 19.32 19.42
C PHE A 44 4.97 20.74 20.00
N PHE A 45 6.02 21.47 19.61
CA PHE A 45 6.27 22.83 20.07
C PHE A 45 5.56 23.90 19.22
N GLY A 46 4.93 23.51 18.11
CA GLY A 46 4.29 24.44 17.19
C GLY A 46 5.27 25.47 16.60
N PHE A 47 6.51 25.05 16.33
CA PHE A 47 7.59 25.90 15.87
C PHE A 47 8.45 25.21 14.81
N ASN A 48 8.57 25.82 13.63
CA ASN A 48 9.31 25.28 12.50
C ASN A 48 10.66 25.99 12.33
N LEU A 49 11.72 25.44 12.94
CA LEU A 49 13.07 26.00 12.89
C LEU A 49 13.60 26.15 11.45
N SER A 50 13.42 25.16 10.57
CA SER A 50 13.85 25.27 9.17
C SER A 50 13.08 26.33 8.40
N GLY A 51 11.82 26.53 8.75
CA GLY A 51 10.99 27.57 8.17
C GLY A 51 11.43 28.98 8.56
N VAL A 52 11.92 29.19 9.78
CA VAL A 52 12.50 30.48 10.19
C VAL A 52 13.65 30.89 9.26
N LEU A 53 14.50 29.93 8.88
CA LEU A 53 15.63 30.18 7.97
C LEU A 53 15.20 30.60 6.56
N VAL A 54 13.98 30.22 6.15
CA VAL A 54 13.40 30.52 4.84
C VAL A 54 12.40 31.69 4.92
N GLY A 55 12.29 32.33 6.09
CA GLY A 55 11.39 33.48 6.30
C GLY A 55 9.91 33.11 6.47
N LEU A 56 9.60 31.87 6.86
CA LEU A 56 8.23 31.46 7.19
C LEU A 56 7.77 32.09 8.50
N ASP A 57 6.62 32.74 8.44
CA ASP A 57 5.91 33.24 9.60
C ASP A 57 5.44 32.08 10.49
N GLN A 58 5.89 32.09 11.74
CA GLN A 58 5.62 31.06 12.72
C GLN A 58 4.18 31.14 13.26
N GLU A 59 3.54 32.31 13.19
CA GLU A 59 2.13 32.46 13.55
C GLU A 59 1.24 31.72 12.54
N VAL A 60 1.55 31.85 11.24
CA VAL A 60 0.87 31.11 10.17
C VAL A 60 1.06 29.60 10.35
N PHE A 61 2.28 29.15 10.68
CA PHE A 61 2.55 27.73 10.96
C PHE A 61 1.73 27.21 12.14
N ARG A 62 1.72 27.94 13.26
CA ARG A 62 0.96 27.57 14.45
C ARG A 62 -0.54 27.56 14.20
N ALA A 63 -1.06 28.57 13.49
CA ALA A 63 -2.47 28.66 13.11
C ALA A 63 -2.91 27.46 12.26
N ARG A 64 -2.06 26.98 11.34
CA ARG A 64 -2.33 25.77 10.56
C ARG A 64 -2.29 24.50 11.39
N LEU A 65 -1.40 24.39 12.38
CA LEU A 65 -1.40 23.23 13.29
C LEU A 65 -2.67 23.18 14.17
N THR A 66 -3.18 24.34 14.61
CA THR A 66 -4.36 24.42 15.50
C THR A 66 -5.70 24.30 14.78
N SER A 67 -5.76 24.66 13.49
CA SER A 67 -6.98 24.58 12.68
C SER A 67 -7.13 23.27 11.89
N ALA A 68 -6.09 22.44 11.93
CA ALA A 68 -5.98 21.20 11.17
C ALA A 68 -6.30 19.97 12.03
N SER A 69 -6.88 18.94 11.42
CA SER A 69 -6.82 17.59 11.98
C SER A 69 -5.34 17.18 12.20
N PRO A 70 -5.01 16.26 13.13
CA PRO A 70 -3.62 15.83 13.36
C PRO A 70 -2.87 15.38 12.09
N VAL A 71 -3.61 14.96 11.06
CA VAL A 71 -3.08 14.56 9.76
C VAL A 71 -2.69 15.77 8.89
N GLU A 72 -3.56 16.76 8.79
CA GLU A 72 -3.32 18.01 8.05
C GLU A 72 -2.22 18.87 8.71
N ALA A 73 -2.11 18.77 10.04
CA ALA A 73 -1.04 19.40 10.82
C ALA A 73 0.34 18.84 10.45
N LEU A 74 0.48 17.52 10.30
CA LEU A 74 1.72 16.90 9.84
C LEU A 74 1.99 17.21 8.36
N GLU A 75 0.96 17.16 7.50
CA GLU A 75 1.11 17.48 6.08
C GLU A 75 1.62 18.91 5.87
N SER A 76 1.13 19.84 6.67
CA SER A 76 1.62 21.22 6.72
C SER A 76 3.07 21.30 7.21
N ALA A 77 3.44 20.56 8.26
CA ALA A 77 4.82 20.52 8.76
C ALA A 77 5.82 19.89 7.77
N LEU A 78 5.38 18.87 7.01
CA LEU A 78 6.17 18.25 5.94
C LEU A 78 6.38 19.23 4.79
N THR A 79 5.31 19.81 4.24
CA THR A 79 5.39 20.71 3.07
C THR A 79 6.22 21.97 3.32
N LEU A 80 6.27 22.45 4.57
CA LEU A 80 7.05 23.64 4.96
C LEU A 80 8.52 23.34 5.29
N SER A 81 8.94 22.07 5.30
CA SER A 81 10.33 21.64 5.55
C SER A 81 11.02 21.03 4.32
N LEU A 82 10.77 21.63 3.14
CA LEU A 82 11.30 21.23 1.83
C LEU A 82 12.79 20.81 1.82
N PRO A 83 13.75 21.60 2.35
CA PRO A 83 15.17 21.21 2.30
C PRO A 83 15.46 19.93 3.10
N LEU A 84 14.76 19.71 4.21
CA LEU A 84 14.92 18.54 5.05
C LEU A 84 14.23 17.30 4.45
N ILE A 85 13.15 17.47 3.68
CA ILE A 85 12.56 16.39 2.88
C ILE A 85 13.59 15.85 1.89
N TYR A 86 14.33 16.70 1.17
CA TYR A 86 15.34 16.23 0.22
C TYR A 86 16.45 15.43 0.91
N ILE A 87 16.91 15.89 2.08
CA ILE A 87 17.90 15.15 2.89
C ILE A 87 17.34 13.80 3.35
N ALA A 88 16.07 13.75 3.77
CA ALA A 88 15.40 12.52 4.16
C ALA A 88 15.24 11.55 2.98
N LEU A 89 14.88 12.04 1.79
CA LEU A 89 14.79 11.23 0.57
C LEU A 89 16.16 10.67 0.17
N ILE A 90 17.21 11.49 0.20
CA ILE A 90 18.59 11.04 -0.06
C ILE A 90 19.01 9.99 0.97
N ALA A 91 18.67 10.18 2.24
CA ALA A 91 18.93 9.20 3.30
C ALA A 91 18.18 7.88 3.04
N ILE A 92 16.91 7.92 2.65
CA ILE A 92 16.14 6.72 2.30
C ILE A 92 16.77 6.00 1.10
N ILE A 93 17.13 6.73 0.04
CA ILE A 93 17.80 6.17 -1.13
C ILE A 93 19.15 5.55 -0.73
N ALA A 94 19.90 6.22 0.14
CA ALA A 94 21.18 5.74 0.63
C ALA A 94 21.07 4.52 1.54
N LEU A 95 19.97 4.39 2.30
CA LEU A 95 19.66 3.20 3.07
C LEU A 95 19.35 2.01 2.13
N TRP A 96 18.61 2.28 1.06
CA TRP A 96 18.25 1.29 0.04
C TRP A 96 19.46 0.83 -0.80
N GLN A 97 20.50 1.68 -0.95
CA GLN A 97 21.70 1.44 -1.75
C GLN A 97 21.42 0.88 -3.16
N PRO A 98 20.55 1.51 -3.97
CA PRO A 98 20.19 1.00 -5.29
C PRO A 98 21.39 0.79 -6.21
N TRP A 99 22.44 1.62 -6.04
CA TRP A 99 23.66 1.56 -6.84
C TRP A 99 24.37 0.21 -6.75
N THR A 100 24.30 -0.48 -5.60
CA THR A 100 24.89 -1.82 -5.43
C THR A 100 24.21 -2.88 -6.30
N ARG A 101 22.94 -2.64 -6.68
CA ARG A 101 22.14 -3.53 -7.51
C ARG A 101 22.13 -3.12 -8.98
N LEU A 102 22.87 -2.07 -9.39
CA LEU A 102 22.90 -1.64 -10.80
C LEU A 102 23.33 -2.75 -11.74
N GLY A 103 24.28 -3.60 -11.34
CA GLY A 103 24.67 -4.77 -12.14
C GLY A 103 23.57 -5.83 -12.28
N VAL A 104 22.69 -5.95 -11.26
CA VAL A 104 21.51 -6.84 -11.34
C VAL A 104 20.46 -6.23 -12.26
N TYR A 105 20.17 -4.93 -12.13
CA TYR A 105 19.22 -4.24 -13.01
C TYR A 105 19.69 -4.21 -14.46
N ALA A 106 20.98 -3.96 -14.71
CA ALA A 106 21.55 -3.99 -16.05
C ALA A 106 21.51 -5.39 -16.67
N ARG A 107 21.79 -6.44 -15.89
CA ARG A 107 21.63 -7.83 -16.34
C ARG A 107 20.18 -8.18 -16.60
N ALA A 108 19.27 -7.78 -15.72
CA ALA A 108 17.83 -7.99 -15.88
C ALA A 108 17.29 -7.25 -17.12
N LEU A 109 17.73 -6.02 -17.37
CA LEU A 109 17.34 -5.28 -18.57
C LEU A 109 17.88 -5.95 -19.83
N ARG A 110 19.12 -6.44 -19.79
CA ARG A 110 19.73 -7.16 -20.92
C ARG A 110 19.05 -8.52 -21.16
N SER A 111 18.73 -9.27 -20.10
CA SER A 111 18.03 -10.56 -20.20
C SER A 111 16.57 -10.41 -20.63
N ASN A 112 15.94 -9.28 -20.30
CA ASN A 112 14.56 -8.95 -20.69
C ASN A 112 14.49 -7.95 -21.86
N ALA A 113 15.59 -7.75 -22.59
CA ALA A 113 15.62 -6.81 -23.71
C ALA A 113 14.67 -7.24 -24.82
N ALA A 114 14.63 -8.55 -25.14
CA ALA A 114 13.73 -9.11 -26.13
C ALA A 114 12.24 -8.88 -25.80
N PRO A 115 11.71 -9.26 -24.61
CA PRO A 115 10.31 -8.99 -24.28
C PRO A 115 10.00 -7.49 -24.18
N LEU A 116 10.93 -6.66 -23.71
CA LEU A 116 10.74 -5.21 -23.69
C LEU A 116 10.63 -4.64 -25.10
N MET A 117 11.47 -5.09 -26.03
CA MET A 117 11.43 -4.67 -27.42
C MET A 117 10.10 -5.09 -28.08
N VAL A 118 9.65 -6.33 -27.84
CA VAL A 118 8.35 -6.79 -28.33
C VAL A 118 7.21 -5.93 -27.78
N ALA A 119 7.23 -5.61 -26.48
CA ALA A 119 6.21 -4.74 -25.88
C ALA A 119 6.23 -3.33 -26.48
N LEU A 120 7.40 -2.74 -26.69
CA LEU A 120 7.53 -1.41 -27.31
C LEU A 120 7.05 -1.41 -28.77
N ILE A 121 7.41 -2.45 -29.54
CA ILE A 121 6.92 -2.62 -30.92
C ILE A 121 5.41 -2.77 -30.93
N ALA A 122 4.84 -3.57 -30.02
CA ALA A 122 3.40 -3.74 -29.91
C ALA A 122 2.67 -2.43 -29.59
N LEU A 123 3.20 -1.62 -28.66
CA LEU A 123 2.65 -0.29 -28.34
C LEU A 123 2.77 0.68 -29.51
N ALA A 124 3.92 0.70 -30.19
CA ALA A 124 4.13 1.56 -31.36
C ALA A 124 3.21 1.16 -32.52
N LEU A 125 3.04 -0.14 -32.75
CA LEU A 125 2.13 -0.66 -33.76
C LEU A 125 0.68 -0.34 -33.40
N TRP A 126 0.26 -0.51 -32.14
CA TRP A 126 -1.08 -0.14 -31.68
C TRP A 126 -1.36 1.35 -31.90
N GLU A 127 -0.44 2.24 -31.49
CA GLU A 127 -0.53 3.68 -31.73
C GLU A 127 -0.63 3.98 -33.24
N ALA A 128 0.24 3.40 -34.06
CA ALA A 128 0.27 3.61 -35.50
C ALA A 128 -1.00 3.12 -36.19
N LEU A 129 -1.53 1.96 -35.81
CA LEU A 129 -2.77 1.40 -36.36
C LEU A 129 -3.95 2.34 -36.09
N ILE A 130 -4.10 2.86 -34.87
CA ILE A 130 -5.17 3.80 -34.55
C ILE A 130 -5.07 5.07 -35.40
N ILE A 131 -3.86 5.61 -35.55
CA ILE A 131 -3.62 6.82 -36.36
C ILE A 131 -3.93 6.57 -37.83
N VAL A 132 -3.38 5.51 -38.42
CA VAL A 132 -3.51 5.20 -39.85
C VAL A 132 -4.95 4.86 -40.21
N PHE A 133 -5.63 4.05 -39.40
CA PHE A 133 -7.01 3.65 -39.64
C PHE A 133 -8.05 4.66 -39.12
N SER A 134 -7.60 5.78 -38.54
CA SER A 134 -8.47 6.83 -37.97
C SER A 134 -9.56 6.26 -37.05
N ILE A 135 -9.19 5.28 -36.22
CA ILE A 135 -10.12 4.61 -35.29
C ILE A 135 -10.57 5.64 -34.26
N GLN A 136 -11.88 5.70 -34.01
CA GLN A 136 -12.46 6.64 -33.05
C GLN A 136 -11.97 6.33 -31.63
N GLU A 137 -11.47 7.36 -30.93
CA GLU A 137 -10.81 7.20 -29.62
C GLU A 137 -11.72 6.61 -28.53
N PHE A 138 -13.05 6.75 -28.64
CA PHE A 138 -13.97 6.15 -27.68
C PHE A 138 -14.07 4.63 -27.80
N LEU A 139 -13.76 4.05 -28.96
CA LEU A 139 -13.72 2.60 -29.16
C LEU A 139 -12.40 2.02 -28.67
N LEU A 140 -11.29 2.65 -29.08
CA LEU A 140 -9.96 2.22 -28.72
C LEU A 140 -9.03 3.43 -28.61
N PRO A 141 -8.78 3.94 -27.40
CA PRO A 141 -7.88 5.07 -27.22
C PRO A 141 -6.45 4.66 -27.52
N ARG A 142 -5.70 5.58 -28.13
CA ARG A 142 -4.28 5.40 -28.42
C ARG A 142 -3.44 5.37 -27.12
N PRO A 143 -2.37 4.56 -27.04
CA PRO A 143 -1.48 4.50 -25.88
C PRO A 143 -1.02 5.86 -25.35
N SER A 144 -0.69 6.81 -26.23
CA SER A 144 -0.26 8.16 -25.85
C SER A 144 -1.34 8.94 -25.07
N VAL A 145 -2.61 8.82 -25.48
CA VAL A 145 -3.76 9.44 -24.79
C VAL A 145 -4.00 8.78 -23.44
N ILE A 146 -3.89 7.44 -23.35
CA ILE A 146 -3.99 6.73 -22.07
C ILE A 146 -2.93 7.25 -21.09
N GLY A 147 -1.68 7.40 -21.56
CA GLY A 147 -0.58 7.93 -20.76
C GLY A 147 -0.84 9.36 -20.26
N GLY A 148 -1.32 10.25 -21.14
CA GLY A 148 -1.70 11.61 -20.77
C GLY A 148 -2.81 11.64 -19.71
N ARG A 149 -3.89 10.88 -19.92
CA ARG A 149 -5.00 10.78 -18.96
C ARG A 149 -4.60 10.18 -17.62
N LEU A 150 -3.67 9.23 -17.62
CA LEU A 150 -3.14 8.64 -16.38
C LEU A 150 -2.43 9.69 -15.53
N MET A 151 -1.65 10.59 -16.15
CA MET A 151 -0.98 11.69 -15.46
C MET A 151 -1.96 12.73 -14.94
N GLU A 152 -2.98 13.08 -15.73
CA GLU A 152 -4.05 14.01 -15.32
C GLU A 152 -4.85 13.46 -14.11
N LEU A 153 -5.18 12.17 -14.14
CA LEU A 153 -6.01 11.53 -13.12
C LEU A 153 -5.18 10.92 -11.97
N TYR A 154 -3.85 11.05 -11.99
CA TYR A 154 -2.96 10.43 -11.03
C TYR A 154 -3.37 10.68 -9.56
N PRO A 155 -3.68 11.92 -9.11
CA PRO A 155 -4.10 12.15 -7.73
C PRO A 155 -5.38 11.38 -7.35
N ARG A 156 -6.33 11.30 -8.29
CA ARG A 156 -7.59 10.56 -8.10
C ARG A 156 -7.35 9.05 -8.09
N LEU A 157 -6.47 8.54 -8.96
CA LEU A 157 -6.09 7.13 -9.02
C LEU A 157 -5.40 6.70 -7.72
N ILE A 158 -4.52 7.53 -7.17
CA ILE A 158 -3.87 7.26 -5.87
C ILE A 158 -4.91 7.25 -4.75
N SER A 159 -5.83 8.21 -4.71
CA SER A 159 -6.90 8.24 -3.70
C SER A 159 -7.82 7.01 -3.79
N ALA A 160 -8.25 6.64 -5.00
CA ALA A 160 -9.07 5.45 -5.23
C ALA A 160 -8.34 4.15 -4.92
N GLY A 161 -7.06 4.07 -5.31
CA GLY A 161 -6.17 2.95 -5.00
C GLY A 161 -5.96 2.80 -3.50
N TRP A 162 -5.79 3.92 -2.78
CA TRP A 162 -5.67 3.93 -1.33
C TRP A 162 -6.93 3.43 -0.64
N ASN A 163 -8.12 3.86 -1.08
CA ASN A 163 -9.39 3.35 -0.56
C ASN A 163 -9.53 1.83 -0.79
N THR A 164 -9.21 1.37 -2.01
CA THR A 164 -9.23 -0.05 -2.37
C THR A 164 -8.27 -0.86 -1.50
N PHE A 165 -7.05 -0.35 -1.30
CA PHE A 165 -6.06 -0.97 -0.43
C PHE A 165 -6.56 -1.08 1.01
N GLN A 166 -7.14 -0.02 1.58
CA GLN A 166 -7.69 -0.05 2.94
C GLN A 166 -8.82 -1.09 3.07
N ASN A 167 -9.73 -1.15 2.11
CA ASN A 167 -10.82 -2.12 2.13
C ASN A 167 -10.30 -3.56 2.04
N ALA A 168 -9.33 -3.80 1.15
CA ALA A 168 -8.69 -5.10 1.01
C ALA A 168 -7.90 -5.49 2.27
N PHE A 169 -7.13 -4.55 2.83
CA PHE A 169 -6.31 -4.78 4.02
C PHE A 169 -7.17 -5.14 5.23
N TRP A 170 -8.18 -4.33 5.55
CA TRP A 170 -9.04 -4.60 6.71
C TRP A 170 -9.87 -5.86 6.51
N GLY A 171 -10.41 -6.07 5.31
CA GLY A 171 -11.16 -7.29 4.99
C GLY A 171 -10.29 -8.54 5.12
N PHE A 172 -9.05 -8.49 4.60
CA PHE A 172 -8.09 -9.58 4.71
C PHE A 172 -7.67 -9.84 6.16
N ALA A 173 -7.35 -8.79 6.92
CA ALA A 173 -6.93 -8.92 8.32
C ALA A 173 -8.02 -9.54 9.19
N ILE A 174 -9.25 -9.05 9.05
CA ILE A 174 -10.41 -9.55 9.80
C ILE A 174 -10.77 -10.98 9.33
N GLY A 175 -10.91 -11.20 8.03
CA GLY A 175 -11.29 -12.49 7.47
C GLY A 175 -10.27 -13.57 7.77
N SER A 176 -8.99 -13.31 7.53
CA SER A 176 -7.92 -14.25 7.85
C SER A 176 -7.80 -14.49 9.35
N GLY A 177 -7.94 -13.44 10.18
CA GLY A 177 -7.93 -13.57 11.63
C GLY A 177 -9.07 -14.47 12.13
N LEU A 178 -10.29 -14.24 11.68
CA LEU A 178 -11.44 -15.09 12.00
C LEU A 178 -11.26 -16.52 11.48
N GLY A 179 -10.70 -16.68 10.27
CA GLY A 179 -10.42 -17.98 9.68
C GLY A 179 -9.41 -18.78 10.49
N ILE A 180 -8.32 -18.14 10.91
CA ILE A 180 -7.30 -18.75 11.78
C ILE A 180 -7.91 -19.18 13.12
N LEU A 181 -8.67 -18.31 13.78
CA LEU A 181 -9.34 -18.62 15.04
C LEU A 181 -10.33 -19.80 14.89
N ALA A 182 -11.12 -19.79 13.82
CA ALA A 182 -12.02 -20.89 13.49
C ALA A 182 -11.27 -22.19 13.16
N GLY A 183 -10.10 -22.10 12.52
CA GLY A 183 -9.22 -23.23 12.22
C GLY A 183 -8.67 -23.89 13.48
N PHE A 184 -8.21 -23.10 14.45
CA PHE A 184 -7.82 -23.59 15.78
C PHE A 184 -8.98 -24.29 16.50
N ALA A 185 -10.15 -23.66 16.52
CA ALA A 185 -11.34 -24.26 17.14
C ALA A 185 -11.74 -25.57 16.45
N SER A 186 -11.66 -25.62 15.11
CA SER A 186 -11.99 -26.81 14.32
C SER A 186 -11.00 -27.95 14.54
N ALA A 187 -9.70 -27.65 14.71
CA ALA A 187 -8.68 -28.64 15.05
C ALA A 187 -8.90 -29.22 16.45
N ARG A 188 -9.38 -28.41 17.41
CA ARG A 188 -9.63 -28.85 18.78
C ARG A 188 -10.95 -29.60 18.96
N PHE A 189 -12.00 -29.22 18.22
CA PHE A 189 -13.37 -29.70 18.41
C PHE A 189 -13.94 -30.31 17.12
N ALA A 190 -13.94 -31.65 17.02
CA ALA A 190 -14.43 -32.37 15.84
C ALA A 190 -15.93 -32.12 15.51
N GLY A 191 -16.74 -31.72 16.48
CA GLY A 191 -18.14 -31.31 16.25
C GLY A 191 -18.25 -29.96 15.53
N PHE A 192 -17.42 -28.99 15.93
CA PHE A 192 -17.40 -27.65 15.32
C PHE A 192 -16.91 -27.71 13.87
N SER A 193 -15.86 -28.49 13.60
CA SER A 193 -15.35 -28.72 12.25
C SER A 193 -16.45 -29.26 11.30
N ARG A 194 -17.21 -30.27 11.76
CA ARG A 194 -18.30 -30.89 10.97
C ARG A 194 -19.43 -29.93 10.63
N ALA A 195 -19.74 -28.96 11.50
CA ALA A 195 -20.77 -27.96 11.26
C ALA A 195 -20.28 -26.79 10.39
N LEU A 196 -19.04 -26.33 10.62
CA LEU A 196 -18.52 -25.12 9.99
C LEU A 196 -18.00 -25.34 8.57
N LEU A 197 -17.39 -26.51 8.30
CA LEU A 197 -16.83 -26.81 6.97
C LEU A 197 -17.87 -26.73 5.84
N PRO A 198 -19.08 -27.34 5.96
CA PRO A 198 -20.10 -27.23 4.91
C PRO A 198 -20.54 -25.80 4.66
N LEU A 199 -20.73 -25.00 5.72
CA LEU A 199 -21.13 -23.59 5.61
C LEU A 199 -20.06 -22.76 4.90
N ALA A 200 -18.80 -22.98 5.27
CA ALA A 200 -17.69 -22.23 4.71
C ALA A 200 -17.45 -22.58 3.22
N ILE A 201 -17.61 -23.86 2.85
CA ILE A 201 -17.61 -24.31 1.44
C ILE A 201 -18.76 -23.65 0.67
N ALA A 202 -19.98 -23.66 1.22
CA ALA A 202 -21.15 -23.07 0.57
C ALA A 202 -20.96 -21.57 0.30
N ILE A 203 -20.46 -20.81 1.28
CA ILE A 203 -20.18 -19.37 1.13
C ILE A 203 -19.11 -19.12 0.05
N ASN A 204 -18.08 -19.96 -0.02
CA ASN A 204 -17.00 -19.78 -1.01
C ASN A 204 -17.40 -20.17 -2.43
N ALA A 205 -18.42 -21.01 -2.58
CA ALA A 205 -19.00 -21.30 -3.88
C ALA A 205 -19.82 -20.12 -4.45
N VAL A 206 -20.23 -19.16 -3.61
CA VAL A 206 -20.99 -17.99 -4.07
C VAL A 206 -20.06 -17.02 -4.81
N PRO A 207 -20.33 -16.69 -6.09
CA PRO A 207 -19.49 -15.77 -6.84
C PRO A 207 -19.57 -14.35 -6.26
N ILE A 208 -18.46 -13.61 -6.32
CA ILE A 208 -18.36 -12.24 -5.79
C ILE A 208 -19.46 -11.33 -6.35
N ILE A 209 -19.81 -11.49 -7.64
CA ILE A 209 -20.84 -10.68 -8.30
C ILE A 209 -22.24 -10.86 -7.68
N ALA A 210 -22.51 -12.01 -7.07
CA ALA A 210 -23.77 -12.27 -6.35
C ALA A 210 -23.74 -11.75 -4.90
N LEU A 211 -22.56 -11.72 -4.26
CA LEU A 211 -22.41 -11.18 -2.90
C LEU A 211 -22.47 -9.65 -2.87
N ALA A 212 -21.92 -8.98 -3.87
CA ALA A 212 -21.86 -7.53 -3.95
C ALA A 212 -23.21 -6.82 -3.72
N PRO A 213 -24.32 -7.18 -4.41
CA PRO A 213 -25.61 -6.53 -4.17
C PRO A 213 -26.16 -6.80 -2.76
N ILE A 214 -25.97 -7.98 -2.19
CA ILE A 214 -26.44 -8.31 -0.83
C ILE A 214 -25.69 -7.46 0.20
N MET A 215 -24.35 -7.41 0.10
CA MET A 215 -23.52 -6.62 1.00
C MET A 215 -23.80 -5.11 0.86
N ASN A 216 -24.01 -4.62 -0.37
CA ASN A 216 -24.41 -3.23 -0.61
C ASN A 216 -25.78 -2.92 0.00
N ARG A 217 -26.72 -3.87 0.02
CA ARG A 217 -28.03 -3.68 0.65
C ARG A 217 -27.95 -3.67 2.19
N TRP A 218 -27.07 -4.47 2.78
CA TRP A 218 -26.91 -4.54 4.24
C TRP A 218 -26.09 -3.38 4.82
N PHE A 219 -24.96 -3.07 4.20
CA PHE A 219 -24.00 -2.10 4.74
C PHE A 219 -24.08 -0.73 4.06
N GLY A 220 -24.79 -0.64 2.93
CA GLY A 220 -24.86 0.55 2.07
C GLY A 220 -23.86 0.48 0.91
N GLU A 221 -24.27 1.02 -0.24
CA GLU A 221 -23.47 0.97 -1.47
C GLU A 221 -22.22 1.86 -1.38
N LEU A 222 -22.33 3.04 -0.77
CA LEU A 222 -21.20 3.96 -0.61
C LEU A 222 -20.34 3.66 0.63
N ASN A 223 -20.78 2.73 1.49
CA ASN A 223 -20.08 2.41 2.72
C ASN A 223 -18.92 1.43 2.46
N PRO A 224 -17.68 1.74 2.90
CA PRO A 224 -16.55 0.81 2.84
C PRO A 224 -16.82 -0.56 3.47
N ALA A 225 -17.67 -0.61 4.50
CA ALA A 225 -18.01 -1.85 5.20
C ALA A 225 -18.58 -2.94 4.26
N SER A 226 -19.31 -2.55 3.21
CA SER A 226 -19.81 -3.51 2.20
C SER A 226 -18.66 -4.26 1.51
N LYS A 227 -17.63 -3.52 1.07
CA LYS A 227 -16.49 -4.09 0.33
C LYS A 227 -15.61 -4.93 1.27
N ILE A 228 -15.40 -4.42 2.48
CA ILE A 228 -14.67 -5.13 3.54
C ILE A 228 -15.36 -6.47 3.85
N ALA A 229 -16.69 -6.50 4.01
CA ALA A 229 -17.43 -7.72 4.31
C ALA A 229 -17.27 -8.80 3.21
N ILE A 230 -17.30 -8.41 1.93
CA ILE A 230 -17.04 -9.34 0.82
C ILE A 230 -15.64 -9.96 0.95
N VAL A 231 -14.62 -9.15 1.22
CA VAL A 231 -13.24 -9.62 1.38
C VAL A 231 -13.10 -10.51 2.62
N VAL A 232 -13.79 -10.19 3.73
CA VAL A 232 -13.84 -11.03 4.94
C VAL A 232 -14.34 -12.43 4.59
N LEU A 233 -15.47 -12.53 3.90
CA LEU A 233 -16.07 -13.82 3.53
C LEU A 233 -15.15 -14.63 2.60
N MET A 234 -14.53 -13.96 1.64
CA MET A 234 -13.64 -14.60 0.65
C MET A 234 -12.31 -15.07 1.25
N THR A 235 -11.80 -14.38 2.26
CA THR A 235 -10.50 -14.71 2.89
C THR A 235 -10.63 -15.62 4.10
N PHE A 236 -11.81 -15.65 4.75
CA PHE A 236 -12.09 -16.49 5.92
C PHE A 236 -11.83 -17.98 5.67
N PHE A 237 -12.40 -18.55 4.62
CA PHE A 237 -12.34 -20.00 4.39
C PHE A 237 -10.96 -20.50 3.95
N PRO A 238 -10.28 -19.89 2.96
CA PRO A 238 -8.91 -20.28 2.64
C PRO A 238 -7.99 -20.20 3.85
N ALA A 239 -8.12 -19.17 4.69
CA ALA A 239 -7.36 -19.05 5.93
C ALA A 239 -7.68 -20.19 6.90
N MET A 240 -8.95 -20.45 7.17
CA MET A 240 -9.38 -21.54 8.06
C MET A 240 -8.86 -22.91 7.60
N VAL A 241 -9.04 -23.24 6.33
CA VAL A 241 -8.59 -24.53 5.76
C VAL A 241 -7.07 -24.64 5.80
N SER A 242 -6.35 -23.56 5.50
CA SER A 242 -4.88 -23.54 5.57
C SER A 242 -4.40 -23.74 7.01
N THR A 243 -5.06 -23.12 7.98
CA THR A 243 -4.76 -23.30 9.41
C THR A 243 -5.02 -24.75 9.84
N ILE A 244 -6.17 -25.33 9.52
CA ILE A 244 -6.47 -26.73 9.84
C ILE A 244 -5.41 -27.65 9.25
N LYS A 245 -5.13 -27.52 7.95
CA LYS A 245 -4.12 -28.32 7.25
C LYS A 245 -2.75 -28.20 7.91
N GLY A 246 -2.32 -26.99 8.24
CA GLY A 246 -1.04 -26.74 8.91
C GLY A 246 -0.96 -27.33 10.33
N LEU A 247 -2.06 -27.32 11.08
CA LEU A 247 -2.13 -27.95 12.40
C LEU A 247 -2.14 -29.48 12.32
N THR A 248 -2.74 -30.06 11.28
CA THR A 248 -2.81 -31.52 11.08
C THR A 248 -1.62 -32.10 10.31
N SER A 249 -0.78 -31.27 9.69
CA SER A 249 0.40 -31.75 8.95
C SER A 249 1.63 -31.99 9.82
N VAL A 250 1.54 -31.71 11.13
CA VAL A 250 2.62 -32.02 12.07
C VAL A 250 2.63 -33.52 12.29
N ASP A 251 3.76 -34.15 11.97
CA ASP A 251 3.98 -35.59 12.14
C ASP A 251 3.75 -35.98 13.61
N THR A 252 2.82 -36.90 13.85
CA THR A 252 2.65 -37.50 15.17
C THR A 252 3.83 -38.43 15.36
N LEU A 253 4.91 -37.92 15.97
CA LEU A 253 6.14 -38.65 16.22
C LEU A 253 5.90 -40.13 16.54
N SER A 254 6.50 -40.96 15.69
CA SER A 254 6.90 -42.37 15.91
C SER A 254 7.56 -42.59 17.26
#